data_AF-A0A0W0SE16-F1
#
_entry.id   AF-A0A0W0SE16-F1
#
_cell.length_a   1.000
_cell.length_b   1.000
_cell.length_c   1.000
_cell.angle_alpha   90.00
_cell.angle_beta   90.00
_cell.angle_gamma   90.00
#
_symmetry.space_group_name_H-M   'P 1'
#
loop_
_entity.id
_entity.type
_entity.pdbx_description
1 polymer ?
#
loop_
_entity_poly.entity_id
_entity_poly.type
_entity_poly.pdbx_seq_one_letter_code
_entity_poly.pdbx_strand_id
1 'polypeptide(L)'
;MPRKTKAQAMLEQAEKDKIEEKRKETTTELYLHSGGHATIALSKLHGRGFDDVAAFNRLSRSVDRVLNNDTNEIEAILITQAKSLEYVFYDALTKLPNSSMEHTEVFANIALKAQANCRKTLMALAELKHPRRTTTIIKQQNNAITQQVNNNVKSESCEIENNKKIANELNTKVAYETKVMDIGTTIATGKKNTTAEAVEVFDRP
;
A
#
# COMPACT_ATOMS: atom_id res chain seq x y z
N MET A 1 -51.44 22.68 39.08
CA MET A 1 -50.84 21.91 37.96
C MET A 1 -51.96 21.11 37.29
N PRO A 2 -52.36 21.42 36.04
CA PRO A 2 -53.41 20.65 35.37
C PRO A 2 -52.89 19.23 35.09
N ARG A 3 -53.63 18.19 35.52
CA ARG A 3 -53.31 16.78 35.23
C ARG A 3 -53.62 16.49 33.77
N LYS A 4 -52.60 16.05 33.00
CA LYS A 4 -52.75 15.62 31.61
C LYS A 4 -53.81 14.52 31.48
N THR A 5 -54.65 14.61 30.46
CA THR A 5 -55.68 13.60 30.17
C THR A 5 -55.02 12.30 29.71
N LYS A 6 -55.64 11.13 29.98
CA LYS A 6 -55.09 9.81 29.62
C LYS A 6 -54.72 9.69 28.12
N ALA A 7 -55.49 10.33 27.25
CA ALA A 7 -55.21 10.42 25.81
C ALA A 7 -53.95 11.26 25.48
N GLN A 8 -53.71 12.36 26.22
CA GLN A 8 -52.50 13.17 26.06
C GLN A 8 -51.25 12.41 26.50
N ALA A 9 -51.34 11.59 27.56
CA ALA A 9 -50.23 10.75 28.02
C ALA A 9 -49.89 9.62 27.02
N MET A 10 -50.89 9.02 26.36
CA MET A 10 -50.66 7.98 25.34
C MET A 10 -50.04 8.54 24.05
N LEU A 11 -50.43 9.75 23.62
CA LEU A 11 -49.80 10.43 22.49
C LEU A 11 -48.34 10.79 22.77
N GLU A 12 -48.06 11.31 23.97
CA GLU A 12 -46.70 11.69 24.38
C GLU A 12 -45.78 10.47 24.52
N GLN A 13 -46.34 9.30 24.89
CA GLN A 13 -45.59 8.04 24.92
C GLN A 13 -45.29 7.53 23.51
N ALA A 14 -46.28 7.51 22.61
CA ALA A 14 -46.08 7.09 21.23
C ALA A 14 -45.07 7.97 20.48
N GLU A 15 -45.00 9.26 20.81
CA GLU A 15 -44.00 10.18 20.25
C GLU A 15 -42.59 9.87 20.77
N LYS A 16 -42.43 9.56 22.06
CA LYS A 16 -41.16 9.13 22.65
C LYS A 16 -40.67 7.82 22.04
N ASP A 17 -41.56 6.85 21.86
CA ASP A 17 -41.20 5.55 21.29
C ASP A 17 -40.71 5.70 19.83
N LYS A 18 -41.37 6.56 19.03
CA LYS A 18 -40.90 6.91 17.67
C LYS A 18 -39.54 7.62 17.66
N ILE A 19 -39.30 8.52 18.61
CA ILE A 19 -38.01 9.20 18.75
C ILE A 19 -36.92 8.17 19.13
N GLU A 20 -37.23 7.23 20.00
CA GLU A 20 -36.30 6.18 20.41
C GLU A 20 -35.97 5.22 19.26
N GLU A 21 -36.96 4.84 18.46
CA GLU A 21 -36.78 4.02 17.26
C GLU A 21 -35.88 4.72 16.24
N LYS A 22 -36.17 5.98 15.91
CA LYS A 22 -35.30 6.80 15.04
C LYS A 22 -33.88 6.92 15.58
N ARG A 23 -33.71 7.09 16.91
CA ARG A 23 -32.38 7.12 17.53
C ARG A 23 -31.63 5.81 17.32
N LYS A 24 -32.29 4.66 17.44
CA LYS A 24 -31.67 3.34 17.22
C LYS A 24 -31.22 3.17 15.76
N GLU A 25 -32.05 3.59 14.81
CA GLU A 25 -31.71 3.59 13.38
C GLU A 25 -30.49 4.48 13.11
N THR A 26 -30.52 5.75 13.52
CA THR A 26 -29.40 6.69 13.33
C THR A 26 -28.12 6.22 14.01
N THR A 27 -28.24 5.60 15.18
CA THR A 27 -27.09 5.01 15.89
C THR A 27 -26.49 3.86 15.07
N THR A 28 -27.33 3.01 14.48
CA THR A 28 -26.88 1.88 13.66
C THR A 28 -26.16 2.37 12.41
N GLU A 29 -26.70 3.38 11.73
CA GLU A 29 -26.04 4.01 10.58
C GLU A 29 -24.67 4.61 10.97
N LEU A 30 -24.58 5.25 12.13
CA LEU A 30 -23.32 5.80 12.64
C LEU A 30 -22.26 4.71 12.87
N TYR A 31 -22.66 3.51 13.31
CA TYR A 31 -21.73 2.38 13.48
C TYR A 31 -21.26 1.79 12.14
N LEU A 32 -22.11 1.81 11.12
CA LEU A 32 -21.79 1.25 9.80
C LEU A 32 -21.01 2.22 8.91
N HIS A 33 -21.18 3.53 9.11
CA HIS A 33 -20.42 4.55 8.39
C HIS A 33 -18.98 4.64 8.89
N SER A 34 -18.00 4.61 7.98
CA SER A 34 -16.55 4.64 8.32
C SER A 34 -16.16 5.84 9.18
N GLY A 35 -16.66 7.04 8.85
CA GLY A 35 -16.44 8.26 9.62
C GLY A 35 -17.12 8.24 11.00
N GLY A 36 -18.27 7.55 11.11
CA GLY A 36 -18.99 7.41 12.37
C GLY A 36 -18.26 6.49 13.34
N HIS A 37 -17.81 5.33 12.84
CA HIS A 37 -17.00 4.40 13.60
C HIS A 37 -15.68 5.05 14.06
N ALA A 38 -15.00 5.80 13.20
CA ALA A 38 -13.78 6.54 13.57
C ALA A 38 -14.04 7.60 14.65
N THR A 39 -15.16 8.32 14.57
CA THR A 39 -15.56 9.31 15.60
C THR A 39 -15.79 8.66 16.95
N ILE A 40 -16.51 7.52 16.99
CA ILE A 40 -16.75 6.77 18.23
C ILE A 40 -15.42 6.27 18.84
N ALA A 41 -14.49 5.80 18.01
CA ALA A 41 -13.16 5.40 18.47
C ALA A 41 -12.39 6.59 19.07
N LEU A 42 -12.39 7.75 18.41
CA LEU A 42 -11.74 8.96 18.89
C LEU A 42 -12.35 9.46 20.21
N SER A 43 -13.68 9.43 20.34
CA SER A 43 -14.41 9.77 21.55
C SER A 43 -13.98 8.91 22.74
N LYS A 44 -13.89 7.58 22.51
CA LYS A 44 -13.43 6.63 23.53
C LYS A 44 -11.97 6.87 23.95
N LEU A 45 -11.11 7.28 23.03
CA LEU A 45 -9.69 7.52 23.30
C LEU A 45 -9.44 8.84 24.04
N HIS A 46 -10.15 9.92 23.69
CA HIS A 46 -9.94 11.26 24.26
C HIS A 46 -10.77 11.51 25.53
N GLY A 47 -11.86 10.77 25.72
CA GLY A 47 -12.69 10.88 26.92
C GLY A 47 -13.55 12.14 26.98
N ARG A 48 -13.86 12.60 28.20
CA ARG A 48 -14.77 13.75 28.43
C ARG A 48 -14.16 15.05 27.90
N GLY A 49 -14.92 15.75 27.05
CA GLY A 49 -14.52 17.03 26.44
C GLY A 49 -14.22 16.93 24.94
N PHE A 50 -14.25 15.73 24.35
CA PHE A 50 -14.16 15.53 22.91
C PHE A 50 -15.50 15.87 22.24
N ASP A 51 -15.47 16.73 21.23
CA ASP A 51 -16.66 17.09 20.44
C ASP A 51 -16.86 16.09 19.30
N ASP A 52 -17.69 15.08 19.56
CA ASP A 52 -18.03 14.01 18.61
C ASP A 52 -18.63 14.58 17.31
N VAL A 53 -19.47 15.60 17.42
CA VAL A 53 -20.19 16.17 16.27
C VAL A 53 -19.22 16.95 15.38
N ALA A 54 -18.34 17.76 15.97
CA ALA A 54 -17.31 18.44 15.21
C ALA A 54 -16.31 17.45 14.59
N ALA A 55 -15.94 16.39 15.30
CA ALA A 55 -15.04 15.35 14.80
C ALA A 55 -15.64 14.61 13.60
N PHE A 56 -16.88 14.15 13.70
CA PHE A 56 -17.58 13.51 12.59
C PHE A 56 -17.65 14.43 11.37
N ASN A 57 -18.06 15.69 11.56
CA ASN A 57 -18.13 16.66 10.47
C ASN A 57 -16.77 16.93 9.81
N ARG A 58 -15.67 16.92 10.57
CA ARG A 58 -14.32 17.06 10.00
C ARG A 58 -13.92 15.83 9.21
N LEU A 59 -14.12 14.64 9.77
CA LEU A 59 -13.80 13.38 9.11
C LEU A 59 -14.60 13.20 7.81
N SER A 60 -15.89 13.53 7.80
CA SER A 60 -16.72 13.49 6.59
C SER A 60 -16.18 14.44 5.51
N ARG A 61 -15.78 15.67 5.88
CA ARG A 61 -15.14 16.59 4.93
C ARG A 61 -13.82 16.04 4.39
N SER A 62 -12.99 15.42 5.23
CA SER A 62 -11.74 14.79 4.79
C SER A 62 -12.01 13.68 3.77
N VAL A 63 -13.04 12.85 3.98
CA VAL A 63 -13.48 11.82 3.03
C VAL A 63 -13.95 12.45 1.72
N ASP A 64 -14.81 13.47 1.79
CA ASP A 64 -15.30 14.17 0.60
C ASP A 64 -14.18 14.78 -0.23
N ARG A 65 -13.14 15.34 0.41
CA ARG A 65 -11.97 15.89 -0.30
C ARG A 65 -11.24 14.81 -1.10
N VAL A 66 -11.01 13.64 -0.49
CA VAL A 66 -10.37 12.52 -1.17
C VAL A 66 -11.22 12.02 -2.34
N LEU A 67 -12.54 11.93 -2.17
CA LEU A 67 -13.47 11.55 -3.25
C LEU A 67 -13.45 12.57 -4.40
N ASN A 68 -13.14 13.83 -4.12
CA ASN A 68 -12.98 14.89 -5.12
C ASN A 68 -11.55 15.02 -5.67
N ASN A 69 -10.68 14.02 -5.46
CA ASN A 69 -9.27 14.00 -5.85
C ASN A 69 -8.40 15.10 -5.21
N ASP A 70 -8.83 15.69 -4.08
CA ASP A 70 -8.00 16.59 -3.28
C ASP A 70 -7.17 15.79 -2.27
N THR A 71 -5.88 15.61 -2.57
CA THR A 71 -4.92 14.86 -1.75
C THR A 71 -4.15 15.73 -0.76
N ASN A 72 -4.41 17.05 -0.69
CA ASN A 72 -3.60 17.97 0.10
C ASN A 72 -3.55 17.59 1.59
N GLU A 73 -4.66 17.10 2.14
CA GLU A 73 -4.73 16.66 3.54
C GLU A 73 -3.88 15.42 3.79
N ILE A 74 -3.93 14.44 2.88
CA ILE A 74 -3.13 13.21 2.97
C ILE A 74 -1.64 13.57 2.85
N GLU A 75 -1.28 14.47 1.93
CA GLU A 75 0.09 14.95 1.78
C GLU A 75 0.61 15.61 3.07
N ALA A 76 -0.21 16.48 3.69
CA ALA A 76 0.12 17.13 4.95
C ALA A 76 0.28 16.10 6.10
N ILE A 77 -0.59 15.10 6.18
CA ILE A 77 -0.51 14.02 7.17
C ILE A 77 0.80 13.23 6.96
N LEU A 78 1.13 12.82 5.74
CA LEU A 78 2.32 12.03 5.44
C LEU A 78 3.61 12.78 5.76
N ILE A 79 3.69 14.08 5.44
CA ILE A 79 4.84 14.92 5.82
C ILE A 79 4.96 15.04 7.34
N THR A 80 3.85 15.27 8.03
CA THR A 80 3.84 15.43 9.50
C THR A 80 4.23 14.12 10.19
N GLN A 81 3.76 12.98 9.69
CA GLN A 81 4.14 11.65 10.18
C GLN A 81 5.63 11.36 9.94
N ALA A 82 6.14 11.67 8.74
CA ALA A 82 7.56 11.52 8.42
C ALA A 82 8.43 12.35 9.38
N LYS A 83 8.04 13.60 9.65
CA LYS A 83 8.75 14.47 10.60
C LYS A 83 8.71 13.95 12.04
N SER A 84 7.57 13.40 12.46
CA SER A 84 7.42 12.80 13.79
C SER A 84 8.31 11.57 13.95
N LEU A 85 8.39 10.71 12.93
CA LEU A 85 9.28 9.53 12.92
C LEU A 85 10.75 9.93 12.89
N GLU A 86 11.11 10.98 12.16
CA GLU A 86 12.46 11.56 12.19
C GLU A 86 12.82 12.06 13.60
N TYR A 87 11.88 12.71 14.30
CA TYR A 87 12.09 13.10 15.70
C TYR A 87 12.30 11.89 16.62
N VAL A 88 11.48 10.84 16.48
CA VAL A 88 11.64 9.58 17.26
C VAL A 88 13.01 8.95 17.01
N PHE A 89 13.50 8.99 15.77
CA PHE A 89 14.85 8.52 15.43
C PHE A 89 15.92 9.30 16.20
N TYR A 90 15.88 10.64 16.16
CA TYR A 90 16.85 11.46 16.88
C TYR A 90 16.75 11.28 18.40
N ASP A 91 15.53 11.25 18.95
CA ASP A 91 15.31 11.01 20.38
C ASP A 91 15.90 9.66 20.82
N ALA A 92 15.70 8.60 20.04
CA ALA A 92 16.32 7.29 20.33
C ALA A 92 17.85 7.37 20.28
N LEU A 93 18.44 8.03 19.27
CA LEU A 93 19.89 8.20 19.16
C LEU A 93 20.51 8.98 20.33
N THR A 94 19.81 9.99 20.86
CA THR A 94 20.31 10.75 22.03
C THR A 94 20.39 9.91 23.30
N LYS A 95 19.63 8.82 23.39
CA LYS A 95 19.57 7.93 24.56
C LYS A 95 20.63 6.82 24.53
N LEU A 96 21.18 6.49 23.35
CA LEU A 96 22.18 5.42 23.15
C LEU A 96 23.46 5.58 23.99
N PRO A 97 24.10 6.77 24.07
CA PRO A 97 25.38 6.90 24.78
C PRO A 97 25.28 6.64 26.29
N ASN A 98 24.10 6.87 26.87
CA ASN A 98 23.85 6.80 28.31
C ASN A 98 23.02 5.57 28.72
N SER A 99 22.72 4.66 27.78
CA SER A 99 21.91 3.48 28.04
C SER A 99 22.75 2.30 28.54
N SER A 100 22.17 1.47 29.41
CA SER A 100 22.73 0.16 29.73
C SER A 100 22.77 -0.72 28.48
N MET A 101 23.61 -1.76 28.48
CA MET A 101 23.79 -2.65 27.32
C MET A 101 22.47 -3.23 26.80
N GLU A 102 21.54 -3.57 27.70
CA GLU A 102 20.20 -4.08 27.36
C GLU A 102 19.31 -3.02 26.69
N HIS A 103 19.40 -1.76 27.14
CA HIS A 103 18.60 -0.66 26.58
C HIS A 103 19.19 -0.11 25.28
N THR A 104 20.50 -0.27 25.05
CA THR A 104 21.17 0.13 23.81
C THR A 104 20.56 -0.59 22.61
N GLU A 105 20.33 -1.91 22.71
CA GLU A 105 19.70 -2.68 21.65
C GLU A 105 18.26 -2.23 21.39
N VAL A 106 17.51 -1.94 22.46
CA VAL A 106 16.11 -1.45 22.34
C VAL A 106 16.06 -0.12 21.61
N PHE A 107 16.86 0.86 22.04
CA PHE A 107 16.88 2.17 21.40
C PHE A 107 17.44 2.13 19.97
N ALA A 108 18.46 1.31 19.71
CA ALA A 108 18.97 1.09 18.35
C ALA A 108 17.88 0.50 17.43
N ASN A 109 17.12 -0.48 17.92
CA ASN A 109 16.00 -1.06 17.19
C ASN A 109 14.88 -0.04 16.94
N ILE A 110 14.53 0.79 17.92
CA ILE A 110 13.53 1.86 17.75
C ILE A 110 14.01 2.85 16.69
N ALA A 111 15.28 3.29 16.74
CA ALA A 111 15.85 4.21 15.78
C ALA A 111 15.78 3.64 14.34
N LEU A 112 16.28 2.41 14.13
CA LEU A 112 16.27 1.78 12.81
C LEU A 112 14.85 1.57 12.27
N LYS A 113 13.90 1.19 13.13
CA LYS A 113 12.48 1.08 12.75
C LYS A 113 11.88 2.43 12.38
N ALA A 114 12.16 3.48 13.16
CA ALA A 114 11.69 4.83 12.89
C ALA A 114 12.22 5.34 11.54
N GLN A 115 13.52 5.13 11.27
CA GLN A 115 14.14 5.47 9.98
C GLN A 115 13.50 4.71 8.81
N ALA A 116 13.32 3.39 8.94
CA ALA A 116 12.71 2.57 7.90
C ALA A 116 11.26 3.00 7.61
N ASN A 117 10.49 3.34 8.64
CA ASN A 117 9.12 3.81 8.48
C ASN A 117 9.05 5.25 7.94
N CYS A 118 9.98 6.13 8.32
CA CYS A 118 10.09 7.47 7.72
C CYS A 118 10.31 7.37 6.20
N ARG A 119 11.23 6.51 5.75
CA ARG A 119 11.42 6.24 4.31
C ARG A 119 10.14 5.73 3.64
N LYS A 120 9.39 4.83 4.27
CA LYS A 120 8.11 4.32 3.73
C LYS A 120 7.07 5.43 3.59
N THR A 121 6.93 6.32 4.57
CA THR A 121 5.98 7.45 4.50
C THR A 121 6.34 8.44 3.40
N LEU A 122 7.63 8.76 3.22
CA LEU A 122 8.10 9.61 2.11
C LEU A 122 7.91 8.94 0.74
N MET A 123 8.10 7.62 0.65
CA MET A 123 7.83 6.87 -0.57
C MET A 123 6.33 6.88 -0.91
N ALA A 124 5.46 6.68 0.07
CA ALA A 124 4.01 6.79 -0.12
C ALA A 124 3.60 8.19 -0.60
N LEU A 125 4.23 9.25 -0.07
CA LEU A 125 4.02 10.62 -0.54
C LEU A 125 4.48 10.81 -2.00
N ALA A 126 5.66 10.28 -2.35
CA ALA A 126 6.16 10.36 -3.71
C ALA A 126 5.26 9.62 -4.70
N GLU A 127 4.74 8.46 -4.32
CA GLU A 127 3.77 7.68 -5.09
C GLU A 127 2.41 8.37 -5.19
N LEU A 128 1.99 9.10 -4.15
CA LEU A 128 0.76 9.90 -4.19
C LEU A 128 0.86 11.05 -5.19
N LYS A 129 1.99 11.78 -5.22
CA LYS A 129 2.21 12.90 -6.16
C LYS A 129 2.47 12.44 -7.59
N HIS A 130 3.16 11.31 -7.74
CA HIS A 130 3.51 10.73 -9.03
C HIS A 130 3.10 9.26 -9.04
N PRO A 131 1.80 8.96 -9.16
CA PRO A 131 1.35 7.59 -9.24
C PRO A 131 2.09 6.95 -10.41
N ARG A 132 2.89 5.92 -10.11
CA ARG A 132 3.62 5.18 -11.13
C ARG A 132 2.59 4.81 -12.18
N ARG A 133 2.76 5.30 -13.41
CA ARG A 133 1.85 4.98 -14.52
C ARG A 133 2.07 3.51 -14.89
N THR A 134 1.55 2.62 -14.08
CA THR A 134 1.55 1.17 -14.30
C THR A 134 0.62 0.77 -15.46
N THR A 135 0.04 1.75 -16.18
CA THR A 135 -0.93 1.56 -17.27
C THR A 135 -0.38 1.81 -18.66
N THR A 136 0.93 1.97 -18.86
CA THR A 136 1.54 1.75 -20.19
C THR A 136 2.00 0.31 -20.32
N ILE A 137 1.14 -0.64 -19.96
CA ILE A 137 1.10 -1.90 -20.68
C ILE A 137 0.57 -1.51 -22.06
N ILE A 138 1.49 -1.25 -22.99
CA ILE A 138 1.16 -1.19 -24.40
C ILE A 138 0.58 -2.57 -24.71
N LYS A 139 -0.75 -2.71 -24.63
CA LYS A 139 -1.44 -3.80 -25.29
C LYS A 139 -1.08 -3.63 -26.75
N GLN A 140 -0.05 -4.35 -27.21
CA GLN A 140 0.17 -4.55 -28.64
C GLN A 140 -1.09 -5.26 -29.14
N GLN A 141 -2.04 -4.46 -29.62
CA GLN A 141 -3.25 -4.94 -30.24
C GLN A 141 -2.80 -5.60 -31.53
N ASN A 142 -2.67 -6.92 -31.51
CA ASN A 142 -2.40 -7.71 -32.69
C ASN A 142 -3.70 -7.73 -33.52
N ASN A 143 -3.93 -6.67 -34.31
CA ASN A 143 -5.01 -6.59 -35.28
C ASN A 143 -4.69 -7.57 -36.40
N ALA A 144 -5.09 -8.83 -36.23
CA ALA A 144 -5.15 -9.80 -37.31
C ALA A 144 -6.26 -9.39 -38.29
N ILE A 145 -5.95 -8.45 -39.18
CA ILE A 145 -6.70 -8.17 -40.40
C ILE A 145 -6.48 -9.37 -41.33
N THR A 146 -7.20 -10.46 -41.10
CA THR A 146 -7.61 -11.50 -42.07
C THR A 146 -8.12 -12.71 -41.30
N GLN A 147 -9.37 -12.66 -40.86
CA GLN A 147 -10.17 -13.86 -40.69
C GLN A 147 -11.00 -14.05 -41.95
N GLN A 148 -10.76 -15.14 -42.67
CA GLN A 148 -11.66 -15.60 -43.71
C GLN A 148 -12.23 -16.95 -43.29
N VAL A 149 -13.54 -16.96 -43.04
CA VAL A 149 -14.36 -18.17 -42.97
C VAL A 149 -14.84 -18.48 -44.40
N ASN A 150 -14.23 -19.46 -45.05
CA ASN A 150 -14.62 -19.85 -46.41
C ASN A 150 -15.88 -20.74 -46.36
N ASN A 151 -17.06 -20.13 -46.53
CA ASN A 151 -18.22 -20.84 -47.06
C ASN A 151 -18.27 -20.63 -48.59
N ASN A 152 -17.63 -21.56 -49.29
CA ASN A 152 -17.95 -22.05 -50.64
C ASN A 152 -18.31 -21.04 -51.76
N VAL A 153 -17.34 -20.57 -52.57
CA VAL A 153 -17.54 -20.23 -54.00
C VAL A 153 -16.26 -20.47 -54.83
N LYS A 154 -16.43 -21.10 -55.99
CA LYS A 154 -15.46 -21.51 -57.03
C LYS A 154 -14.84 -20.36 -57.83
N SER A 155 -13.68 -20.70 -58.43
CA SER A 155 -13.04 -20.16 -59.65
C SER A 155 -12.34 -18.81 -59.54
N GLU A 156 -11.16 -18.56 -60.09
CA GLU A 156 -10.11 -19.37 -60.75
C GLU A 156 -8.90 -18.42 -60.95
N SER A 157 -7.73 -19.01 -61.25
CA SER A 157 -6.46 -18.39 -61.69
C SER A 157 -5.52 -17.82 -60.61
N CYS A 158 -4.51 -18.64 -60.26
CA CYS A 158 -3.09 -18.38 -60.54
C CYS A 158 -2.33 -19.72 -60.41
N GLU A 159 -1.31 -19.88 -61.24
CA GLU A 159 -0.69 -21.15 -61.63
C GLU A 159 0.01 -21.90 -60.48
N ILE A 160 -0.04 -23.24 -60.57
CA ILE A 160 0.51 -24.21 -59.61
C ILE A 160 1.99 -24.41 -59.92
N GLU A 161 2.89 -23.92 -59.07
CA GLU A 161 4.26 -24.44 -58.97
C GLU A 161 4.36 -25.54 -57.91
N ASN A 162 5.05 -26.60 -58.28
CA ASN A 162 5.10 -27.88 -57.60
C ASN A 162 5.69 -27.82 -56.18
N ASN A 163 4.90 -28.41 -55.27
CA ASN A 163 5.26 -29.11 -54.05
C ASN A 163 6.75 -29.49 -53.90
N LYS A 164 7.45 -28.83 -52.96
CA LYS A 164 8.35 -29.52 -52.03
C LYS A 164 7.95 -29.14 -50.61
N LYS A 165 7.28 -30.08 -49.93
CA LYS A 165 7.21 -30.16 -48.47
C LYS A 165 8.51 -29.66 -47.85
N ILE A 166 8.46 -28.50 -47.21
CA ILE A 166 9.19 -28.30 -45.96
C ILE A 166 8.08 -28.11 -44.94
N ALA A 167 7.78 -29.20 -44.24
CA ALA A 167 6.99 -29.13 -43.03
C ALA A 167 7.66 -28.10 -42.13
N ASN A 168 6.95 -27.06 -41.69
CA ASN A 168 7.41 -26.33 -40.51
C ASN A 168 7.22 -27.30 -39.35
N GLU A 169 8.33 -27.94 -39.01
CA GLU A 169 8.45 -28.88 -37.92
C GLU A 169 7.81 -28.27 -36.67
N LEU A 170 6.99 -29.08 -36.00
CA LEU A 170 6.66 -28.85 -34.61
C LEU A 170 8.00 -28.59 -33.91
N ASN A 171 8.16 -27.44 -33.26
CA ASN A 171 9.37 -27.15 -32.51
C ASN A 171 9.39 -28.10 -31.30
N THR A 172 9.88 -29.31 -31.55
CA THR A 172 10.05 -30.38 -30.59
C THR A 172 11.15 -29.93 -29.65
N LYS A 173 10.72 -29.37 -28.52
CA LYS A 173 11.48 -29.30 -27.28
C LYS A 173 12.93 -28.85 -27.45
N VAL A 174 13.16 -27.54 -27.55
CA VAL A 174 14.38 -26.97 -26.96
C VAL A 174 14.05 -26.59 -25.53
N ALA A 175 14.47 -27.45 -24.62
CA ALA A 175 14.41 -27.23 -23.19
C ALA A 175 15.29 -26.03 -22.81
N TYR A 176 14.70 -24.84 -22.66
CA TYR A 176 15.27 -23.83 -21.75
C TYR A 176 14.84 -24.04 -20.30
N GLU A 177 14.11 -25.13 -20.02
CA GLU A 177 13.75 -25.58 -18.67
C GLU A 177 14.10 -27.06 -18.47
N THR A 178 15.39 -27.40 -18.49
CA THR A 178 15.96 -28.50 -17.68
C THR A 178 17.48 -28.56 -17.85
N LYS A 179 18.17 -27.48 -17.49
CA LYS A 179 19.54 -27.65 -17.00
C LYS A 179 19.42 -27.82 -15.49
N VAL A 180 19.38 -29.08 -15.04
CA VAL A 180 19.67 -29.41 -13.65
C VAL A 180 21.06 -28.83 -13.38
N MET A 181 21.11 -27.68 -12.72
CA MET A 181 22.37 -27.15 -12.22
C MET A 181 22.74 -28.01 -11.02
N ASP A 182 23.75 -28.86 -11.22
CA ASP A 182 24.40 -29.65 -10.19
C ASP A 182 25.05 -28.70 -9.15
N ILE A 183 24.58 -28.75 -7.90
CA ILE A 183 25.03 -27.89 -6.79
C ILE A 183 25.99 -28.67 -5.87
N GLY A 184 26.77 -29.61 -6.42
CA GLY A 184 27.52 -30.59 -5.63
C GLY A 184 29.04 -30.63 -5.79
N THR A 185 29.71 -29.66 -6.43
CA THR A 185 31.18 -29.76 -6.65
C THR A 185 32.00 -28.87 -5.71
N THR A 186 32.84 -29.51 -4.89
CA THR A 186 33.85 -28.91 -4.02
C THR A 186 34.90 -28.16 -4.84
N ILE A 187 35.13 -26.89 -4.51
CA ILE A 187 36.11 -26.02 -5.19
C ILE A 187 37.53 -26.38 -4.75
N ALA A 188 38.44 -26.53 -5.70
CA ALA A 188 39.86 -26.78 -5.46
C ALA A 188 40.58 -25.53 -4.92
N THR A 189 41.42 -25.72 -3.90
CA THR A 189 42.20 -24.68 -3.22
C THR A 189 43.23 -24.04 -4.17
N GLY A 190 43.14 -22.72 -4.37
CA GLY A 190 44.18 -21.94 -5.05
C GLY A 190 45.42 -21.73 -4.16
N LYS A 191 46.60 -22.15 -4.62
CA LYS A 191 47.92 -21.65 -4.17
C LYS A 191 48.26 -20.41 -5.02
N LYS A 192 48.94 -19.34 -4.59
CA LYS A 192 49.74 -18.99 -3.41
C LYS A 192 49.77 -17.45 -3.39
N ASN A 193 49.68 -16.81 -2.22
CA ASN A 193 49.90 -15.37 -2.09
C ASN A 193 51.41 -15.06 -2.23
N THR A 194 51.74 -14.10 -3.08
CA THR A 194 53.06 -13.51 -3.25
C THR A 194 53.43 -12.71 -2.00
N THR A 195 54.68 -12.82 -1.55
CA THR A 195 55.22 -12.09 -0.39
C THR A 195 55.22 -10.58 -0.64
N ALA A 196 54.52 -9.83 0.20
CA ALA A 196 54.57 -8.37 0.22
C ALA A 196 55.82 -7.90 0.95
N GLU A 197 56.56 -6.96 0.35
CA GLU A 197 57.70 -6.26 0.96
C GLU A 197 57.23 -5.33 2.08
N ALA A 198 58.03 -5.22 3.15
CA ALA A 198 57.78 -4.32 4.26
C ALA A 198 58.04 -2.87 3.84
N VAL A 199 57.03 -2.01 3.95
CA VAL A 199 57.16 -0.57 3.75
C VAL A 199 57.56 0.07 5.07
N GLU A 200 58.66 0.84 5.05
CA GLU A 200 59.28 1.51 6.19
C GLU A 200 58.34 2.49 6.93
N VAL A 201 58.67 2.71 8.21
CA VAL A 201 57.99 3.62 9.12
C VAL A 201 58.25 5.07 8.72
N PHE A 202 57.18 5.82 8.45
CA PHE A 202 57.21 7.24 8.14
C PHE A 202 57.17 8.04 9.44
N ASP A 203 58.32 8.50 9.94
CA ASP A 203 58.40 9.46 11.04
C ASP A 203 57.93 10.84 10.56
N ARG A 204 56.96 11.44 11.25
CA ARG A 204 56.52 12.83 11.05
C ARG A 204 57.05 13.71 12.19
N PRO A 205 57.56 14.92 11.89
CA PRO A 205 58.10 15.85 12.89
C PRO A 205 57.01 16.45 13.80
#